data_AF-A0AAV6B105-F1
#
_entry.id   AF-A0AAV6B105-F1
#
_cell.length_a   1.000
_cell.length_b   1.000
_cell.length_c   1.000
_cell.angle_alpha   90.00
_cell.angle_beta   90.00
_cell.angle_gamma   90.00
#
_symmetry.space_group_name_H-M   'P 1'
#
loop_
_entity.id
_entity.type
_entity.pdbx_description
1 polymer ?
#
loop_
_entity_poly.entity_id
_entity_poly.type
_entity_poly.pdbx_seq_one_letter_code
_entity_poly.pdbx_strand_id
1 'polypeptide(L)'
;MEHKYPKVNTALERFDFFQTWLYRLIPKRWKPDYLSGFARKVTPGHVEWLKKKQLLSKRIVYEVDATNYDRMLNFGITKAIIDYDPSVHSRTLAQPITVSTSAVSNYFRSTSDNPDGENQPPTRRP
;
A
#
# COMPACT_ATOMS: atom_id res chain seq x y z
N MET A 1 -8.48 -24.33 19.32
CA MET A 1 -7.84 -23.01 19.44
C MET A 1 -7.88 -22.33 18.08
N GLU A 2 -8.73 -21.33 17.89
CA GLU A 2 -8.63 -20.45 16.73
C GLU A 2 -7.58 -19.38 17.06
N HIS A 3 -6.44 -19.40 16.38
CA HIS A 3 -5.54 -18.25 16.39
C HIS A 3 -6.23 -17.12 15.62
N LYS A 4 -6.81 -16.16 16.34
CA LYS A 4 -7.18 -14.86 15.78
C LYS A 4 -5.88 -14.10 15.49
N TYR A 5 -5.31 -14.36 14.31
CA TYR A 5 -4.17 -13.59 13.83
C TYR A 5 -4.54 -12.09 13.82
N PRO A 6 -3.66 -11.18 14.29
CA PRO A 6 -3.85 -9.76 14.02
C PRO A 6 -4.01 -9.58 12.50
N LYS A 7 -4.76 -8.57 12.06
CA LYS A 7 -4.92 -8.25 10.64
C LYS A 7 -3.55 -7.85 10.05
N VAL A 8 -2.76 -8.83 9.66
CA VAL A 8 -1.45 -8.65 9.02
C VAL A 8 -1.70 -8.42 7.54
N ASN A 9 -1.27 -7.27 7.03
CA ASN A 9 -1.28 -7.02 5.60
C ASN A 9 -0.24 -7.90 4.92
N THR A 10 -0.64 -8.58 3.86
CA THR A 10 0.20 -9.52 3.11
C THR A 10 0.54 -8.96 1.73
N ALA A 11 1.75 -9.25 1.26
CA ALA A 11 2.19 -8.90 -0.09
C ALA A 11 2.68 -10.14 -0.83
N LEU A 12 2.27 -10.30 -2.09
CA LEU A 12 2.88 -11.30 -2.98
C LEU A 12 4.13 -10.71 -3.61
N GLU A 13 5.27 -11.17 -3.11
CA GLU A 13 6.60 -10.71 -3.53
C GLU A 13 6.98 -11.09 -4.95
N ARG A 14 7.81 -10.24 -5.56
CA ARG A 14 8.37 -10.39 -6.92
C ARG A 14 7.32 -10.53 -8.03
N PHE A 15 6.07 -10.12 -7.78
CA PHE A 15 4.99 -10.18 -8.75
C PHE A 15 5.28 -9.27 -9.94
N ASP A 16 5.27 -9.84 -11.14
CA ASP A 16 5.41 -9.12 -12.41
C ASP A 16 4.44 -9.64 -13.49
N PHE A 17 4.53 -9.07 -14.70
CA PHE A 17 3.64 -9.42 -15.81
C PHE A 17 3.65 -10.91 -16.18
N PHE A 18 4.82 -11.55 -16.09
CA PHE A 18 4.99 -12.97 -16.43
C PHE A 18 4.36 -13.89 -15.38
N GLN A 19 4.02 -13.36 -14.21
CA GLN A 19 3.41 -14.10 -13.10
C GLN A 19 1.91 -13.82 -12.94
N THR A 20 1.28 -13.11 -13.88
CA THR A 20 -0.15 -12.80 -13.79
C THR A 20 -1.06 -14.04 -13.72
N TRP A 21 -0.59 -15.19 -14.20
CA TRP A 21 -1.25 -16.48 -14.06
C TRP A 21 -1.31 -16.95 -12.59
N LEU A 22 -0.26 -16.70 -11.79
CA LEU A 22 -0.19 -17.09 -10.38
C LEU A 22 -1.34 -16.45 -9.60
N TYR A 23 -1.63 -15.18 -9.87
CA TYR A 23 -2.75 -14.47 -9.23
C TYR A 23 -4.12 -15.08 -9.52
N ARG A 24 -4.27 -15.82 -10.64
CA ARG A 24 -5.51 -16.54 -10.97
C ARG A 24 -5.66 -17.83 -10.17
N LEU A 25 -4.55 -18.47 -9.81
CA LEU A 25 -4.54 -19.74 -9.08
C LEU A 25 -4.76 -19.55 -7.57
N ILE A 26 -4.41 -18.40 -7.02
CA ILE A 26 -4.57 -18.13 -5.58
C ILE A 26 -6.08 -18.08 -5.23
N PRO A 27 -6.55 -18.97 -4.32
CA PRO A 27 -7.94 -18.96 -3.87
C PRO A 27 -8.35 -17.60 -3.30
N LYS A 28 -9.62 -17.20 -3.48
CA LYS A 28 -10.13 -15.88 -3.05
C LYS A 28 -9.77 -15.55 -1.59
N ARG A 29 -9.90 -16.53 -0.69
CA ARG A 29 -9.60 -16.40 0.75
C ARG A 29 -8.12 -16.18 1.09
N TRP A 30 -7.21 -16.45 0.15
CA TRP A 30 -5.76 -16.36 0.33
C TRP A 30 -5.13 -15.33 -0.61
N LYS A 31 -5.94 -14.48 -1.25
CA LYS A 31 -5.39 -13.42 -2.09
C LYS A 31 -4.65 -12.42 -1.20
N PRO A 32 -3.44 -12.02 -1.62
CA PRO A 32 -2.67 -11.04 -0.86
C PRO A 32 -3.37 -9.68 -0.87
N ASP A 33 -3.11 -8.88 0.15
CA ASP A 33 -3.59 -7.50 0.20
C ASP A 33 -2.89 -6.62 -0.84
N TYR A 34 -1.61 -6.90 -1.07
CA TYR A 34 -0.73 -6.16 -1.97
C TYR A 34 0.03 -7.07 -2.95
N LEU A 35 0.51 -6.48 -4.03
CA LEU A 35 1.39 -7.11 -5.01
C LEU A 35 2.68 -6.31 -5.06
N SER A 36 3.80 -6.87 -4.63
CA SER A 36 5.10 -6.18 -4.61
C SER A 36 6.00 -6.65 -5.74
N GLY A 37 6.94 -5.81 -6.16
CA GLY A 37 7.96 -6.18 -7.14
C GLY A 37 8.81 -4.99 -7.60
N PHE A 38 9.83 -5.29 -8.39
CA PHE A 38 10.81 -4.31 -8.85
C PHE A 38 10.20 -3.24 -9.77
N ALA A 39 10.58 -1.97 -9.58
CA ALA A 39 10.19 -0.87 -10.46
C ALA A 39 10.61 -1.11 -11.93
N ARG A 40 11.83 -1.61 -12.15
CA ARG A 40 12.37 -1.95 -13.49
C ARG A 40 11.57 -3.04 -14.23
N LYS A 41 10.73 -3.81 -13.53
CA LYS A 41 9.86 -4.84 -14.12
C LYS A 41 8.44 -4.32 -14.39
N VAL A 42 8.16 -3.04 -14.12
CA VAL A 42 6.88 -2.42 -14.46
C VAL A 42 6.89 -1.97 -15.92
N THR A 43 6.11 -2.68 -16.73
CA THR A 43 5.89 -2.38 -18.15
C THR A 43 4.49 -1.82 -18.37
N PRO A 44 4.23 -1.09 -19.48
CA PRO A 44 2.88 -0.61 -19.81
C PRO A 44 1.83 -1.74 -19.82
N GLY A 45 2.14 -2.89 -20.43
CA GLY A 45 1.24 -4.05 -20.43
C GLY A 45 0.94 -4.61 -19.03
N HIS A 46 1.90 -4.54 -18.10
CA HIS A 46 1.64 -4.88 -16.70
C HIS A 46 0.66 -3.91 -16.05
N VAL A 47 0.85 -2.60 -16.27
CA VAL A 47 -0.02 -1.54 -15.74
C VAL A 47 -1.44 -1.69 -16.28
N GLU A 48 -1.60 -1.96 -17.58
CA GLU A 48 -2.91 -2.22 -18.19
C GLU A 48 -3.61 -3.43 -17.57
N TRP A 49 -2.87 -4.52 -17.35
CA TRP A 49 -3.41 -5.71 -16.68
C TRP A 49 -3.87 -5.39 -15.24
N LEU A 50 -3.05 -4.65 -14.49
CA LEU A 50 -3.38 -4.23 -13.13
C LEU A 50 -4.62 -3.33 -13.10
N LYS A 51 -4.74 -2.38 -14.03
CA LYS A 51 -5.93 -1.51 -14.17
C LYS A 51 -7.18 -2.35 -14.48
N LYS A 52 -7.11 -3.24 -15.47
CA LYS A 52 -8.21 -4.14 -15.86
C LYS A 52 -8.69 -5.03 -14.70
N LYS A 53 -7.79 -5.39 -13.78
CA LYS A 53 -8.10 -6.20 -12.60
C LYS A 53 -8.40 -5.39 -11.34
N GLN A 54 -8.39 -4.06 -11.41
CA GLN A 54 -8.55 -3.15 -10.27
C GLN A 54 -7.51 -3.40 -9.16
N LEU A 55 -6.27 -3.73 -9.56
CA LEU A 55 -5.16 -4.07 -8.66
C LEU A 55 -4.06 -3.00 -8.62
N LEU A 56 -4.13 -1.97 -9.46
CA LEU A 56 -3.08 -0.95 -9.52
C LEU A 56 -2.87 -0.25 -8.17
N SER A 57 -3.96 0.05 -7.45
CA SER A 57 -3.89 0.66 -6.11
C SER A 57 -3.28 -0.25 -5.04
N LYS A 58 -3.20 -1.56 -5.30
CA LYS A 58 -2.58 -2.59 -4.45
C LYS A 58 -1.12 -2.89 -4.84
N ARG A 59 -0.60 -2.23 -5.88
CA ARG A 59 0.77 -2.42 -6.34
C ARG A 59 1.74 -1.64 -5.46
N ILE A 60 2.70 -2.34 -4.86
CA ILE A 60 3.88 -1.75 -4.22
C ILE A 60 5.07 -1.97 -5.16
N VAL A 61 5.87 -0.94 -5.39
CA VAL A 61 7.14 -1.06 -6.13
C VAL A 61 8.32 -0.70 -5.23
N TYR A 62 9.46 -1.34 -5.43
CA TYR A 62 10.72 -1.03 -4.75
C TYR A 62 11.86 -0.96 -5.78
N GLU A 63 13.04 -0.49 -5.36
CA GLU A 63 14.10 0.04 -6.25
C GLU A 63 13.62 1.28 -7.03
N VAL A 64 12.88 2.16 -6.36
CA VAL A 64 12.51 3.46 -6.92
C VAL A 64 13.53 4.51 -6.51
N ASP A 65 14.07 5.23 -7.50
CA ASP A 65 15.08 6.26 -7.32
C ASP A 65 14.78 7.48 -8.19
N ALA A 66 15.66 8.48 -8.18
CA ALA A 66 15.51 9.69 -8.97
C ALA A 66 15.41 9.45 -10.48
N THR A 67 15.96 8.34 -11.00
CA THR A 67 15.98 8.02 -12.43
C THR A 67 14.66 7.45 -12.92
N ASN A 68 13.86 6.83 -12.03
CA ASN A 68 12.66 6.09 -12.43
C ASN A 68 11.37 6.54 -11.71
N TYR A 69 11.48 7.44 -10.72
CA TYR A 69 10.35 7.94 -9.93
C TYR A 69 9.22 8.51 -10.79
N ASP A 70 9.52 9.45 -11.69
CA ASP A 70 8.50 10.10 -12.54
C ASP A 70 7.81 9.09 -13.46
N ARG A 71 8.53 8.08 -13.93
CA ARG A 71 7.96 6.98 -14.71
C ARG A 71 6.95 6.17 -13.87
N MET A 72 7.24 5.91 -12.60
CA MET A 72 6.30 5.19 -11.73
C MET A 72 5.04 6.02 -11.45
N LEU A 73 5.19 7.33 -11.21
CA LEU A 73 4.05 8.24 -11.06
C LEU A 73 3.19 8.29 -12.32
N ASN A 74 3.81 8.41 -13.50
CA ASN A 74 3.10 8.43 -14.79
C ASN A 74 2.35 7.13 -15.08
N PHE A 75 2.83 5.99 -14.55
CA PHE A 75 2.08 4.73 -14.57
C PHE A 75 0.89 4.67 -13.61
N GLY A 76 0.74 5.66 -12.73
CA GLY A 76 -0.29 5.72 -11.69
C GLY A 76 0.04 4.86 -10.47
N ILE A 77 1.32 4.54 -10.25
CA ILE A 77 1.78 3.81 -9.08
C ILE A 77 1.83 4.78 -7.89
N THR A 78 1.08 4.46 -6.84
CA THR A 78 0.93 5.33 -5.65
C THR A 78 1.61 4.78 -4.40
N LYS A 79 2.18 3.58 -4.46
CA LYS A 79 2.92 2.96 -3.34
C LYS A 79 4.29 2.53 -3.83
N ALA A 80 5.31 3.24 -3.39
CA ALA A 80 6.70 2.99 -3.74
C ALA A 80 7.55 3.00 -2.47
N ILE A 81 8.52 2.09 -2.40
CA ILE A 81 9.65 2.14 -1.48
C ILE A 81 10.77 2.81 -2.27
N ILE A 82 11.19 3.98 -1.79
CA ILE A 82 12.08 4.89 -2.49
C ILE A 82 13.42 4.87 -1.78
N ASP A 83 14.50 4.64 -2.52
CA ASP A 83 15.85 4.84 -2.02
C ASP A 83 16.07 6.34 -1.82
N TYR A 84 16.54 6.72 -0.63
CA TYR A 84 16.62 8.14 -0.28
C TYR A 84 17.45 8.92 -1.30
N ASP A 85 16.81 9.91 -1.91
CA ASP A 85 17.43 10.86 -2.82
C ASP A 85 16.86 12.26 -2.54
N PRO A 86 17.70 13.29 -2.30
CA PRO A 86 17.23 14.64 -2.00
C PRO A 86 16.29 15.24 -3.06
N SER A 87 16.50 14.90 -4.34
CA SER A 87 15.66 15.37 -5.44
C SER A 87 14.28 14.72 -5.44
N VAL A 88 14.16 13.48 -4.96
CA VAL A 88 12.86 12.78 -4.85
C VAL A 88 12.12 13.24 -3.61
N HIS A 89 12.84 13.50 -2.51
CA HIS A 89 12.25 14.01 -1.28
C HIS A 89 11.55 15.37 -1.49
N SER A 90 12.23 16.33 -2.13
CA SER A 90 11.65 17.64 -2.43
C SER A 90 10.41 17.56 -3.32
N ARG A 91 10.43 16.66 -4.32
CA ARG A 91 9.28 16.39 -5.20
C ARG A 91 8.09 15.75 -4.46
N THR A 92 8.36 14.86 -3.49
CA THR A 92 7.31 14.23 -2.69
C THR A 92 6.60 15.24 -1.79
N LEU A 93 7.34 16.19 -1.22
CA LEU A 93 6.78 17.28 -0.39
C LEU A 93 6.00 18.31 -1.21
N ALA A 94 6.29 18.45 -2.51
CA ALA A 94 5.60 19.37 -3.41
C ALA A 94 4.27 18.84 -3.98
N GLN A 95 4.01 17.53 -3.86
CA GLN A 95 2.75 16.94 -4.30
C GLN A 95 1.66 17.22 -3.26
N PRO A 96 0.53 17.85 -3.63
CA PRO A 96 -0.59 18.02 -2.71
C PRO A 96 -1.06 16.66 -2.23
N ILE A 97 -1.06 16.45 -0.91
CA ILE A 97 -1.70 15.28 -0.33
C ILE A 97 -3.20 15.45 -0.52
N THR A 98 -3.77 14.83 -1.55
CA THR A 98 -5.23 14.75 -1.71
C THR A 98 -5.77 13.77 -0.68
N VAL A 99 -5.93 14.23 0.55
CA VAL A 99 -6.62 13.46 1.58
C VAL A 99 -8.09 13.40 1.19
N SER A 100 -8.59 12.21 0.86
CA SER A 100 -10.02 12.03 0.62
C SER A 100 -10.78 12.31 1.92
N THR A 101 -11.62 13.33 1.94
CA THR A 101 -12.39 13.76 3.12
C THR A 101 -13.24 12.63 3.72
N SER A 102 -13.62 11.63 2.92
CA SER A 102 -14.34 10.43 3.38
C SER A 102 -13.49 9.51 4.25
N ALA A 103 -12.18 9.44 4.03
CA ALA A 103 -11.26 8.65 4.87
C ALA A 103 -11.01 9.32 6.23
N VAL A 104 -11.02 10.66 6.28
CA VAL A 104 -10.87 11.46 7.51
C VAL A 104 -12.15 11.44 8.33
N SER A 105 -13.32 11.50 7.68
CA SER A 105 -14.62 11.43 8.35
C SER A 105 -14.80 10.14 9.15
N ASN A 106 -14.33 8.99 8.64
CA ASN A 106 -14.39 7.72 9.37
C ASN A 106 -13.44 7.65 10.57
N TYR A 107 -12.30 8.35 10.52
CA TYR A 107 -11.35 8.41 11.64
C TYR A 107 -11.88 9.28 12.78
N PHE A 108 -12.46 10.45 12.46
CA PHE A 108 -13.05 11.34 13.47
C PHE A 108 -14.35 10.78 14.06
N ARG A 109 -15.16 10.07 13.26
CA ARG A 109 -16.38 9.43 13.75
C ARG A 109 -16.10 8.27 14.71
N SER A 110 -15.01 7.53 14.50
CA SER A 110 -14.60 6.45 15.40
C SER A 110 -14.08 6.96 16.76
N THR A 111 -13.66 8.22 16.87
CA THR A 111 -13.18 8.81 18.13
C THR A 111 -14.24 9.61 18.87
N SER A 112 -15.35 9.97 18.21
CA SER A 112 -16.46 10.71 18.82
C SER A 112 -17.53 9.82 19.47
N ASP A 113 -17.50 8.51 19.22
CA ASP A 113 -18.57 7.58 19.65
C ASP A 113 -18.26 6.85 20.99
N ASN A 114 -17.27 7.29 21.77
CA ASN A 114 -17.05 6.82 23.15
C ASN A 114 -17.10 8.00 24.13
N PRO A 115 -18.24 8.25 24.80
CA PRO A 115 -18.31 9.28 25.83
C PRO A 115 -17.81 8.82 27.20
N ASP A 116 -17.51 7.54 27.43
CA ASP A 116 -17.10 7.05 28.75
C ASP A 116 -15.95 6.02 28.68
N GLY A 117 -14.82 6.36 29.30
CA GLY A 117 -13.68 5.46 29.44
C GLY A 117 -12.45 6.19 29.97
N GLU A 118 -12.37 6.32 31.29
CA GLU A 118 -11.30 6.97 32.05
C GLU A 118 -9.88 6.60 31.57
N ASN A 119 -9.07 7.63 31.33
CA ASN A 119 -7.62 7.53 31.28
C ASN A 119 -7.08 7.25 32.68
N GLN A 120 -6.81 5.99 33.03
CA GLN A 120 -5.89 5.66 34.12
C GLN A 120 -4.62 4.98 33.59
N PRO A 121 -3.42 5.48 33.91
CA PRO A 121 -2.18 4.81 33.57
C PRO A 121 -2.01 3.54 34.42
N PRO A 122 -1.47 2.44 33.85
CA PRO A 122 -1.35 1.17 34.56
C PRO A 122 -0.38 1.31 35.74
N THR A 123 -0.89 1.14 36.95
CA THR A 123 -0.07 0.99 38.15
C THR A 123 0.71 -0.32 38.09
N ARG A 124 2.04 -0.23 38.08
CA ARG A 124 2.94 -1.35 38.39
C ARG A 124 2.67 -1.82 39.83
N ARG A 125 2.39 -3.11 40.01
CA ARG A 125 2.55 -3.81 41.29
C ARG A 125 3.05 -5.25 41.05
N PRO A 126 3.75 -5.82 42.04
CA PRO A 126 4.89 -6.71 41.90
C PRO A 126 4.53 -8.18 41.62
#